data_AF-A0A1Y3R6I0-F1
#
_entry.id   AF-A0A1Y3R6I0-F1
#
_cell.length_a   1.000
_cell.length_b   1.000
_cell.length_c   1.000
_cell.angle_alpha   90.00
_cell.angle_beta   90.00
_cell.angle_gamma   90.00
#
_symmetry.space_group_name_H-M   'P 1'
#
loop_
_entity.id
_entity.type
_entity.pdbx_description
1 polymer ?
#
loop_
_entity_poly.entity_id
_entity_poly.type
_entity_poly.pdbx_seq_one_letter_code
_entity_poly.pdbx_strand_id
1 'polypeptide(L)' 'MNKSQETRRKNEQARRERHERERAEVKAQVLALRRVRDDPDATPSERLEAVKMLEDMKKQYVII' A
#
# COMPACT_ATOMS: atom_id res chain seq x y z
N MET A 1 3.59 -19.04 -31.97
CA MET A 1 2.98 -17.89 -31.25
C MET A 1 3.58 -16.63 -31.82
N ASN A 2 2.79 -15.62 -32.23
CA ASN A 2 3.32 -14.45 -32.93
C ASN A 2 3.98 -13.48 -31.93
N LYS A 3 5.10 -12.83 -32.28
CA LYS A 3 5.91 -11.98 -31.37
C LYS A 3 5.07 -10.92 -30.63
N SER A 4 4.03 -10.42 -31.27
CA SER A 4 3.08 -9.46 -30.70
C SER A 4 2.28 -9.99 -29.50
N GLN A 5 1.96 -11.29 -29.47
CA GLN A 5 1.24 -11.90 -28.35
C GLN A 5 2.14 -12.16 -27.14
N GLU A 6 3.42 -12.48 -27.34
CA GLU A 6 4.38 -12.60 -26.25
C GLU A 6 4.63 -11.25 -25.56
N THR A 7 4.78 -10.18 -26.33
CA THR A 7 4.95 -8.82 -25.77
C THR A 7 3.71 -8.37 -24.98
N ARG A 8 2.50 -8.68 -25.46
CA ARG A 8 1.26 -8.39 -24.71
C ARG A 8 1.20 -9.13 -23.37
N ARG A 9 1.53 -10.43 -23.36
CA ARG A 9 1.58 -11.24 -22.13
C ARG A 9 2.61 -10.70 -21.14
N LYS A 10 3.82 -10.38 -21.59
CA LYS A 10 4.88 -9.81 -20.74
C LYS A 10 4.49 -8.46 -20.15
N ASN A 11 3.86 -7.58 -20.93
CA ASN A 11 3.39 -6.28 -20.45
C ASN A 11 2.24 -6.41 -19.44
N GLU A 12 1.33 -7.36 -19.66
CA GLU A 12 0.25 -7.63 -18.71
C GLU A 12 0.81 -8.18 -17.38
N GLN A 13 1.79 -9.08 -17.45
CA GLN A 13 2.48 -9.59 -16.27
C GLN A 13 3.22 -8.47 -15.52
N ALA A 14 3.96 -7.60 -16.23
CA ALA A 14 4.65 -6.47 -15.62
C ALA A 14 3.68 -5.45 -14.96
N ARG A 15 2.49 -5.25 -15.53
CA ARG A 15 1.43 -4.43 -14.90
C ARG A 15 0.91 -5.06 -13.62
N ARG A 16 0.68 -6.38 -13.62
CA ARG A 16 0.23 -7.12 -12.42
C ARG A 16 1.28 -7.08 -11.32
N GLU A 17 2.55 -7.37 -11.66
CA GLU A 17 3.66 -7.32 -10.70
C GLU A 17 3.84 -5.93 -10.10
N ARG A 18 3.69 -4.86 -10.91
CA ARG A 18 3.74 -3.48 -10.39
C ARG A 18 2.59 -3.21 -9.40
N HIS A 19 1.36 -3.57 -9.76
CA HIS A 19 0.22 -3.40 -8.86
C HIS A 19 0.32 -4.23 -7.58
N GLU A 20 0.88 -5.44 -7.64
CA GLU A 20 1.11 -6.26 -6.47
C GLU A 20 2.17 -5.64 -5.54
N ARG A 21 3.25 -5.09 -6.10
CA ARG A 21 4.27 -4.37 -5.32
C ARG A 21 3.69 -3.13 -4.66
N GLU A 22 2.95 -2.31 -5.42
CA GLU A 22 2.26 -1.12 -4.86
C GLU A 22 1.32 -1.52 -3.71
N ARG A 23 0.52 -2.58 -3.86
CA ARG A 23 -0.35 -3.08 -2.78
C ARG A 23 0.45 -3.58 -1.57
N ALA A 24 1.57 -4.26 -1.78
CA ALA A 24 2.43 -4.74 -0.71
C ALA A 24 3.07 -3.58 0.07
N GLU A 25 3.55 -2.56 -0.63
CA GLU A 25 4.11 -1.34 -0.04
C GLU A 25 3.06 -0.59 0.78
N VAL A 26 1.86 -0.37 0.22
CA VAL A 26 0.76 0.29 0.93
C VAL A 26 0.37 -0.51 2.18
N LYS A 27 0.30 -1.84 2.08
CA LYS A 27 0.02 -2.71 3.24
C LYS A 27 1.12 -2.58 4.32
N ALA A 28 2.38 -2.51 3.94
CA ALA A 28 3.49 -2.34 4.87
C ALA A 28 3.41 -0.98 5.59
N GLN A 29 3.09 0.09 4.86
CA GLN A 29 2.89 1.43 5.43
C GLN A 29 1.73 1.44 6.44
N VAL A 30 0.58 0.85 6.10
CA VAL A 30 -0.57 0.72 7.02
C VAL A 30 -0.19 -0.04 8.29
N LEU A 31 0.59 -1.11 8.18
CA LEU A 31 1.06 -1.88 9.35
C LEU A 31 1.99 -1.04 10.23
N ALA A 32 2.90 -0.27 9.64
CA ALA A 32 3.79 0.61 10.39
C ALA A 32 3.01 1.69 11.15
N LEU A 33 2.04 2.34 10.49
CA LEU A 33 1.20 3.35 11.15
C LEU A 33 0.33 2.77 12.26
N ARG A 34 -0.22 1.56 12.08
CA ARG A 34 -0.96 0.86 13.15
C ARG A 34 -0.06 0.55 14.34
N ARG A 35 1.20 0.19 14.09
CA ARG A 35 2.17 -0.04 15.17
C ARG A 35 2.40 1.23 15.98
N VAL A 36 2.63 2.37 15.33
CA VAL A 36 2.77 3.67 16.02
C VAL A 36 1.49 4.05 16.78
N ARG A 37 0.32 3.81 16.18
CA ARG A 37 -0.97 4.06 16.82
C ARG A 37 -1.17 3.22 18.08
N ASP A 38 -0.72 1.97 18.08
CA ASP A 38 -0.94 1.02 19.18
C ASP A 38 0.23 1.00 20.18
N ASP A 39 1.33 1.70 19.88
CA ASP A 39 2.51 1.80 20.74
C ASP A 39 2.16 2.54 22.05
N PRO A 40 2.39 1.96 23.24
CA PRO A 40 2.13 2.64 24.51
C PRO A 40 3.09 3.81 24.78
N ASP A 41 4.28 3.82 24.18
CA ASP A 41 5.31 4.84 24.41
C ASP A 41 5.19 6.02 23.43
N ALA A 42 4.39 5.87 22.36
CA ALA A 42 4.13 6.96 21.42
C ALA A 42 3.35 8.10 22.08
N THR A 43 3.80 9.33 21.79
CA THR A 43 3.12 10.53 22.29
C THR A 43 1.70 10.62 21.73
N PRO A 44 0.78 11.29 22.44
CA PRO A 44 -0.58 11.51 21.93
C PRO A 44 -0.62 12.16 20.54
N SER A 45 0.32 13.07 20.25
CA SER A 45 0.44 13.74 18.96
C SER A 45 0.86 12.77 17.85
N GLU A 46 1.86 11.91 18.08
CA GLU A 46 2.28 10.89 17.11
C GLU A 46 1.18 9.88 16.83
N ARG A 47 0.45 9.47 17.86
CA ARG A 47 -0.72 8.59 17.73
C ARG A 47 -1.80 9.22 16.87
N LEU A 48 -2.10 10.50 17.09
CA LEU A 48 -3.09 11.25 16.32
C LEU A 48 -2.66 11.40 14.86
N GLU A 49 -1.40 11.74 14.61
CA GLU A 49 -0.84 11.81 13.25
C GLU A 49 -0.91 10.47 12.53
N ALA A 50 -0.58 9.36 13.21
CA ALA A 50 -0.70 8.02 12.64
C ALA A 50 -2.17 7.67 12.27
N VAL A 51 -3.14 8.09 13.09
CA VAL A 51 -4.58 7.91 12.77
C VAL A 51 -4.99 8.73 11.56
N LYS A 52 -4.58 10.01 11.45
CA LYS A 52 -4.90 10.84 10.28
C LYS A 52 -4.34 10.24 8.99
N MET A 53 -3.07 9.81 9.00
CA MET A 53 -2.46 9.18 7.84
C MET A 53 -3.17 7.88 7.45
N LEU A 54 -3.61 7.07 8.43
CA LEU A 54 -4.41 5.87 8.16
C LEU A 54 -5.75 6.21 7.48
N GLU A 55 -6.44 7.26 7.91
CA GLU A 55 -7.70 7.70 7.30
C GLU A 55 -7.50 8.23 5.87
N ASP A 56 -6.42 8.98 5.63
CA ASP A 56 -6.11 9.47 4.29
C ASP A 56 -5.70 8.33 3.34
N MET A 57 -4.98 7.33 3.85
CA MET A 57 -4.69 6.11 3.08
C MET A 57 -5.96 5.33 2.73
N LYS A 58 -6.96 5.25 3.61
CA LYS A 58 -8.25 4.63 3.28
C LYS A 58 -8.95 5.37 2.14
N LYS A 59 -9.00 6.71 2.19
CA LYS A 59 -9.58 7.54 1.12
C LYS A 59 -8.86 7.38 -0.21
N GLN A 60 -7.53 7.36 -0.19
CA GLN A 60 -6.71 7.34 -1.40
C GLN A 60 -6.66 5.95 -2.06
N TYR A 61 -6.62 4.87 -1.28
CA TYR A 61 -6.41 3.53 -1.80
C TYR A 61 -7.65 2.64 -1.81
N VAL A 62 -8.81 3.13 -1.34
CA VAL A 62 -10.04 2.33 -1.14
C VAL A 62 -9.73 1.03 -0.40
N ILE A 63 -8.91 1.15 0.65
CA ILE A 63 -8.55 0.02 1.51
C ILE A 63 -9.53 0.02 2.67
N ILE A 64 -10.68 -0.61 2.43
CA ILE A 64 -11.77 -0.90 3.40
C ILE A 64 -12.60 0.31 3.77
#